data_AF-A0A6L9UEE1-F1
#
_entry.id   AF-A0A6L9UEE1-F1
#
_cell.length_a   1.000
_cell.length_b   1.000
_cell.length_c   1.000
_cell.angle_alpha   90.00
_cell.angle_beta   90.00
_cell.angle_gamma   90.00
#
_symmetry.space_group_name_H-M   'P 1'
#
loop_
_entity.id
_entity.type
_entity.pdbx_description
1 polymer ?
#
loop_
_entity_poly.entity_id
_entity_poly.type
_entity_poly.pdbx_seq_one_letter_code
_entity_poly.pdbx_strand_id
1 'polypeptide(L)'
;MLQILMRRDRETASSYFNQMFRARALVFRDRMGWDVTVEGGLEIDRFDDEHDPIYLAVKEEDDVLTGSLRLLPTTSETMLSSEFQHFFDEDLDICSPSIWECTRFCVHPPVDSRHPPSQTAAVELLSGLCRLSLKSGIEHIMGVYDASMVGVYRRIGWSPAPLARSRPEIGNLYVGLWEVSEETDQHLEQRLKAMRKDDRSPSLQFASSSPGNVQFSF
;
A
#
# COMPACT_ATOMS: atom_id res chain seq x y z
N MET A 1 -2.86 2.60 -16.13
CA MET A 1 -1.93 1.51 -16.51
C MET A 1 -1.03 1.15 -15.33
N LEU A 2 -0.81 -0.14 -15.05
CA LEU A 2 0.07 -0.60 -13.97
C LEU A 2 1.54 -0.54 -14.40
N GLN A 3 2.42 -0.12 -13.51
CA GLN A 3 3.87 -0.09 -13.64
C GLN A 3 4.48 -0.94 -12.51
N ILE A 4 5.52 -1.70 -12.84
CA ILE A 4 6.36 -2.40 -11.86
C ILE A 4 7.70 -1.70 -11.87
N LEU A 5 8.12 -1.15 -10.74
CA LEU A 5 9.36 -0.40 -10.60
C LEU A 5 10.22 -1.07 -9.54
N MET A 6 11.52 -1.08 -9.77
CA MET A 6 12.53 -1.54 -8.80
C MET A 6 13.49 -0.40 -8.51
N ARG A 7 14.28 -0.52 -7.45
CA ARG A 7 15.28 0.50 -7.10
C ARG A 7 16.21 0.86 -8.26
N ARG A 8 16.63 -0.12 -9.05
CA ARG A 8 17.48 0.08 -10.25
C ARG A 8 16.85 1.01 -11.30
N ASP A 9 15.54 1.17 -11.30
CA ASP A 9 14.81 2.01 -12.24
C ASP A 9 14.72 3.48 -11.76
N ARG A 10 15.28 3.81 -10.58
CA ARG A 10 15.15 5.14 -9.97
C ARG A 10 15.67 6.28 -10.86
N GLU A 11 16.71 6.04 -11.65
CA GLU A 11 17.24 7.02 -12.60
C GLU A 11 16.37 7.13 -13.86
N THR A 12 16.09 6.00 -14.51
CA THR A 12 15.37 5.93 -15.80
C THR A 12 13.88 6.28 -15.66
N ALA A 13 13.29 5.99 -14.51
CA ALA A 13 11.90 6.29 -14.17
C ALA A 13 11.77 7.35 -13.05
N SER A 14 12.74 8.27 -12.96
CA SER A 14 12.84 9.28 -11.90
C SER A 14 11.56 10.11 -11.70
N SER A 15 10.80 10.38 -12.75
CA SER A 15 9.49 11.05 -12.65
C SER A 15 8.51 10.26 -11.78
N TYR A 16 8.39 8.94 -11.98
CA TYR A 16 7.48 8.10 -11.21
C TYR A 16 7.88 7.99 -9.74
N PHE A 17 9.18 7.85 -9.47
CA PHE A 17 9.68 7.84 -8.08
C PHE A 17 9.41 9.17 -7.37
N ASN A 18 9.65 10.30 -8.04
CA ASN A 18 9.34 11.62 -7.47
C ASN A 18 7.84 11.78 -7.18
N GLN A 19 6.97 11.39 -8.11
CA GLN A 19 5.52 11.46 -7.91
C GLN A 19 5.08 10.58 -6.73
N MET A 20 5.58 9.34 -6.66
CA MET A 20 5.31 8.41 -5.57
C MET A 20 5.75 8.96 -4.21
N PHE A 21 7.00 9.37 -4.04
CA PHE A 21 7.51 9.86 -2.75
C PHE A 21 6.85 11.17 -2.29
N ARG A 22 6.48 12.07 -3.23
CA ARG A 22 5.68 13.26 -2.91
C ARG A 22 4.28 12.90 -2.44
N ALA A 23 3.62 11.99 -3.14
CA ALA A 23 2.28 11.54 -2.76
C ALA A 23 2.29 10.86 -1.39
N ARG A 24 3.31 10.06 -1.10
CA ARG A 24 3.52 9.43 0.21
C ARG A 24 3.62 10.48 1.32
N ALA A 25 4.41 11.54 1.14
CA ALA A 25 4.50 12.64 2.10
C ALA A 25 3.13 13.30 2.37
N LEU A 26 2.37 13.59 1.31
CA LEU A 26 1.03 14.19 1.42
C LEU A 26 0.02 13.25 2.10
N VAL A 27 0.14 11.94 1.92
CA VAL A 27 -0.80 10.97 2.51
C VAL A 27 -0.41 10.64 3.95
N PHE A 28 0.81 10.19 4.18
CA PHE A 28 1.20 9.66 5.49
C PHE A 28 1.45 10.76 6.51
N ARG A 29 2.18 11.83 6.14
CA ARG A 29 2.39 12.96 7.04
C ARG A 29 1.16 13.86 7.10
N ASP A 30 0.70 14.39 5.97
CA ASP A 30 -0.25 15.51 6.00
C ASP A 30 -1.71 15.08 6.22
N ARG A 31 -2.13 13.90 5.72
CA ARG A 31 -3.50 13.40 5.89
C ARG A 31 -3.67 12.46 7.06
N MET A 32 -2.71 11.57 7.29
CA MET A 32 -2.78 10.56 8.35
C MET A 32 -2.10 11.01 9.65
N GLY A 33 -1.27 12.06 9.62
CA GLY A 33 -0.57 12.56 10.80
C GLY A 33 0.47 11.58 11.35
N TRP A 34 0.97 10.67 10.53
CA TRP A 34 2.01 9.71 10.94
C TRP A 34 3.36 10.43 11.07
N ASP A 35 4.14 9.98 12.05
CA ASP A 35 5.50 10.47 12.26
C ASP A 35 6.45 9.83 11.25
N VAL A 36 6.54 10.45 10.06
CA VAL A 36 7.39 9.99 8.95
C VAL A 36 8.38 11.08 8.58
N THR A 37 9.60 10.67 8.25
CA THR A 37 10.63 11.59 7.77
C THR A 37 10.32 12.06 6.36
N VAL A 38 10.29 13.39 6.17
CA VAL A 38 10.09 14.00 4.85
C VAL A 38 11.17 15.05 4.60
N GLU A 39 11.96 14.83 3.55
CA GLU A 39 13.03 15.73 3.13
C GLU A 39 12.76 16.24 1.72
N GLY A 40 12.86 17.56 1.50
CA GLY A 40 12.58 18.15 0.18
C GLY A 40 11.16 17.88 -0.36
N GLY A 41 10.22 17.52 0.51
CA GLY A 41 8.86 17.13 0.14
C GLY A 41 8.70 15.67 -0.29
N LEU A 42 9.73 14.84 -0.10
CA LEU A 42 9.74 13.42 -0.43
C LEU A 42 9.73 12.58 0.86
N GLU A 43 8.80 11.64 0.99
CA GLU A 43 8.86 10.60 2.03
C GLU A 43 9.60 9.39 1.47
N ILE A 44 10.80 9.16 1.98
CA ILE A 44 11.71 8.07 1.64
C ILE A 44 12.21 7.52 2.97
N ASP A 45 12.11 6.22 3.17
CA ASP A 45 12.64 5.56 4.37
C ASP A 45 13.82 4.64 4.02
N ARG A 46 14.46 4.07 5.04
CA ARG A 46 15.60 3.15 4.85
C ARG A 46 15.26 1.93 3.98
N PHE A 47 14.00 1.51 3.91
CA PHE A 47 13.62 0.38 3.03
C PHE A 47 13.61 0.75 1.56
N ASP A 48 13.46 2.04 1.23
CA ASP A 48 13.61 2.52 -0.14
C ASP A 48 15.08 2.59 -0.58
N ASP A 49 16.01 2.72 0.37
CA ASP A 49 17.43 3.08 0.14
C ASP A 49 18.45 2.03 0.58
N GLU A 50 18.08 1.01 1.36
CA GLU A 50 19.00 -0.03 1.85
C GLU A 50 18.60 -1.43 1.39
N HIS A 51 17.36 -1.61 0.93
CA HIS A 51 16.83 -2.88 0.44
C HIS A 51 16.55 -2.85 -1.08
N ASP A 52 15.97 -3.94 -1.60
CA ASP A 52 15.53 -4.08 -3.00
C ASP A 52 14.00 -4.24 -3.09
N PRO A 53 13.23 -3.19 -2.76
CA PRO A 53 11.79 -3.23 -2.83
C PRO A 53 11.28 -3.29 -4.28
N ILE A 54 10.12 -3.94 -4.45
CA ILE A 54 9.32 -3.83 -5.67
C ILE A 54 8.20 -2.84 -5.42
N TYR A 55 8.01 -1.89 -6.34
CA TYR A 55 6.89 -0.96 -6.30
C TYR A 55 5.89 -1.31 -7.39
N LEU A 56 4.61 -1.22 -7.03
CA LEU A 56 3.53 -1.16 -8.00
C LEU A 56 2.99 0.27 -8.01
N ALA A 57 2.87 0.84 -9.20
CA ALA A 57 2.29 2.15 -9.41
C ALA A 57 1.22 2.09 -10.50
N VAL A 58 0.16 2.85 -10.35
CA VAL A 58 -0.85 3.03 -11.41
C VAL A 58 -0.72 4.44 -11.95
N LYS A 59 -0.70 4.57 -13.28
CA LYS A 59 -0.62 5.84 -13.98
C LYS A 59 -1.78 6.07 -14.94
N GLU A 60 -2.10 7.33 -15.21
CA GLU A 60 -2.96 7.74 -16.32
C GLU A 60 -2.19 7.73 -17.66
N GLU A 61 -2.89 8.10 -18.74
CA GLU A 61 -2.32 8.14 -20.09
C GLU A 61 -1.17 9.14 -20.23
N ASP A 62 -1.20 10.23 -19.47
CA ASP A 62 -0.24 11.34 -19.50
C ASP A 62 0.93 11.19 -18.50
N ASP A 63 1.19 9.95 -18.04
CA ASP A 63 2.27 9.60 -17.12
C ASP A 63 2.13 10.17 -15.69
N VAL A 64 0.92 10.60 -15.32
CA VAL A 64 0.59 10.99 -13.94
C VAL A 64 0.25 9.75 -13.11
N LEU A 65 0.95 9.54 -12.00
CA LEU A 65 0.64 8.48 -11.04
C LEU A 65 -0.61 8.82 -10.24
N THR A 66 -1.48 7.82 -10.06
CA THR A 66 -2.73 7.93 -9.29
C THR A 66 -2.73 7.07 -8.03
N GLY A 67 -1.74 6.19 -7.88
CA GLY A 67 -1.57 5.40 -6.69
C GLY A 67 -0.31 4.55 -6.75
N SER A 68 0.16 4.13 -5.59
CA SER A 68 1.31 3.24 -5.47
C SER A 68 1.26 2.38 -4.22
N LEU A 69 2.04 1.30 -4.22
CA LEU A 69 2.40 0.49 -3.06
C LEU A 69 3.82 -0.04 -3.20
N ARG A 70 4.39 -0.49 -2.07
CA ARG A 70 5.72 -1.10 -1.99
C ARG A 70 5.60 -2.53 -1.45
N LEU A 71 6.41 -3.43 -1.99
CA LEU A 71 6.53 -4.82 -1.58
C LEU A 71 7.93 -5.11 -1.05
N LEU A 72 8.00 -5.76 0.10
CA LEU A 72 9.22 -6.25 0.74
C LEU A 72 9.13 -7.78 0.91
N PRO A 73 10.17 -8.54 0.55
CA PRO A 73 10.17 -9.99 0.78
C PRO A 73 10.32 -10.27 2.28
N THR A 74 9.49 -11.15 2.84
CA THR A 74 9.58 -11.49 4.27
C THR A 74 10.82 -12.32 4.63
N THR A 75 11.56 -12.79 3.63
CA THR A 75 12.89 -13.41 3.81
C THR A 75 14.00 -12.39 4.05
N SER A 76 13.68 -11.10 4.08
CA SER A 76 14.56 -9.99 4.44
C SER A 76 13.88 -9.13 5.52
N GLU A 77 14.57 -8.11 6.01
CA GLU A 77 13.97 -7.17 6.96
C GLU A 77 12.74 -6.48 6.36
N THR A 78 11.65 -6.45 7.12
CA THR A 78 10.37 -5.83 6.77
C THR A 78 10.05 -4.71 7.76
N MET A 79 9.04 -3.89 7.48
CA MET A 79 8.60 -2.90 8.45
C MET A 79 7.98 -3.58 9.68
N LEU A 80 7.25 -4.69 9.48
CA LEU A 80 6.67 -5.44 10.59
C LEU A 80 7.74 -5.98 11.55
N SER A 81 8.80 -6.59 11.01
CA SER A 81 9.88 -7.17 11.80
C SER A 81 10.81 -6.14 12.45
N SER A 82 10.61 -4.84 12.19
CA SER A 82 11.48 -3.77 12.68
C SER A 82 10.70 -2.61 13.31
N GLU A 83 10.13 -1.73 12.51
CA GLU A 83 9.44 -0.51 12.94
C GLU A 83 8.17 -0.82 13.76
N PHE A 84 7.48 -1.92 13.46
CA PHE A 84 6.24 -2.30 14.13
C PHE A 84 6.39 -3.45 15.14
N GLN A 85 7.61 -3.95 15.36
CA GLN A 85 7.84 -5.16 16.17
C GLN A 85 7.25 -5.04 17.59
N HIS A 86 7.26 -3.83 18.17
CA HIS A 86 6.81 -3.56 19.54
C HIS A 86 5.34 -3.12 19.62
N PHE A 87 4.64 -3.06 18.49
CA PHE A 87 3.25 -2.61 18.45
C PHE A 87 2.29 -3.73 18.85
N PHE A 88 2.71 -4.99 18.75
CA PHE A 88 1.90 -6.18 18.94
C PHE A 88 2.43 -7.02 20.10
N ASP A 89 1.56 -7.81 20.72
CA ASP A 89 1.97 -8.76 21.78
C ASP A 89 2.35 -10.11 21.19
N GLU A 90 1.83 -10.41 20.01
CA GLU A 90 2.15 -11.58 19.22
C GLU A 90 3.57 -11.48 18.65
N ASP A 91 4.29 -12.60 18.69
CA ASP A 91 5.56 -12.74 17.99
C ASP A 91 5.29 -12.95 16.49
N LEU A 92 5.58 -11.92 15.69
CA LEU A 92 5.27 -11.85 14.26
C LEU A 92 6.53 -11.99 13.39
N ASP A 93 7.44 -12.90 13.77
CA ASP A 93 8.60 -13.28 12.95
C ASP A 93 8.18 -14.19 11.78
N ILE A 94 7.61 -13.58 10.75
CA ILE A 94 7.21 -14.26 9.53
C ILE A 94 8.36 -14.16 8.53
N CYS A 95 8.98 -15.30 8.20
CA CYS A 95 10.02 -15.41 7.19
C CYS A 95 9.65 -16.53 6.20
N SER A 96 9.14 -16.16 5.02
CA SER A 96 8.74 -17.13 4.00
C SER A 96 8.94 -16.59 2.57
N PRO A 97 9.50 -17.39 1.64
CA PRO A 97 9.57 -16.99 0.23
C PRO A 97 8.20 -16.83 -0.43
N SER A 98 7.14 -17.44 0.14
CA SER A 98 5.76 -17.35 -0.38
C SER A 98 4.93 -16.21 0.26
N ILE A 99 5.52 -15.42 1.17
CA ILE A 99 4.84 -14.30 1.83
C ILE A 99 5.64 -13.01 1.63
N TRP A 100 4.96 -11.96 1.19
CA TRP A 100 5.54 -10.62 0.99
C TRP A 100 4.77 -9.57 1.77
N GLU A 101 5.48 -8.60 2.34
CA GLU A 101 4.86 -7.47 3.04
C GLU A 101 4.52 -6.36 2.05
N CYS A 102 3.27 -5.92 2.05
CA CYS A 102 2.80 -4.72 1.37
C CYS A 102 2.82 -3.53 2.33
N THR A 103 3.58 -2.50 1.97
CA THR A 103 3.71 -1.24 2.70
C THR A 103 3.41 -0.05 1.79
N ARG A 104 3.18 1.13 2.39
CA ARG A 104 3.00 2.40 1.66
C ARG A 104 1.91 2.35 0.58
N PHE A 105 0.87 1.52 0.76
CA PHE A 105 -0.31 1.52 -0.10
C PHE A 105 -1.06 2.84 0.05
N CYS A 106 -1.09 3.63 -1.02
CA CYS A 106 -1.82 4.89 -1.04
C CYS A 106 -2.35 5.23 -2.43
N VAL A 107 -3.53 5.84 -2.46
CA VAL A 107 -4.04 6.56 -3.64
C VAL A 107 -3.52 7.98 -3.57
N HIS A 108 -2.96 8.44 -4.69
CA HIS A 108 -2.31 9.73 -4.75
C HIS A 108 -3.35 10.86 -4.66
N PRO A 109 -3.04 11.96 -3.95
CA PRO A 109 -3.87 13.16 -3.98
C PRO A 109 -3.93 13.72 -5.40
N PRO A 110 -4.99 14.49 -5.75
CA PRO A 110 -5.06 15.15 -7.04
C PRO A 110 -3.89 16.12 -7.19
N VAL A 111 -3.24 16.09 -8.35
CA VAL A 111 -2.07 16.94 -8.64
C VAL A 111 -2.51 18.36 -8.99
N ASP A 112 -3.55 18.48 -9.80
CA ASP A 112 -4.17 19.74 -10.21
C ASP A 112 -5.64 19.51 -10.60
N SER A 113 -6.34 20.56 -11.06
CA SER A 113 -7.74 20.47 -11.48
C SER A 113 -7.98 19.59 -12.72
N ARG A 114 -6.93 19.24 -13.48
CA ARG A 114 -7.03 18.38 -14.67
C ARG A 114 -6.93 16.90 -14.30
N HIS A 115 -6.37 16.59 -13.12
CA HIS A 115 -6.19 15.23 -12.62
C HIS A 115 -6.97 15.05 -11.31
N PRO A 116 -8.29 14.81 -11.39
CA PRO A 116 -9.11 14.55 -10.20
C PRO A 116 -8.66 13.25 -9.52
N PRO A 117 -9.05 13.03 -8.24
CA PRO A 117 -8.71 11.79 -7.55
C PRO A 117 -9.22 10.57 -8.30
N SER A 118 -8.33 9.60 -8.55
CA SER A 118 -8.72 8.36 -9.21
C SER A 118 -9.63 7.53 -8.30
N GLN A 119 -10.76 7.12 -8.86
CA GLN A 119 -11.73 6.27 -8.16
C GLN A 119 -11.35 4.79 -8.24
N THR A 120 -10.52 4.40 -9.21
CA THR A 120 -10.14 3.01 -9.49
C THR A 120 -8.75 2.64 -8.98
N ALA A 121 -7.87 3.61 -8.73
CA ALA A 121 -6.46 3.36 -8.41
C ALA A 121 -6.24 2.31 -7.31
N ALA A 122 -7.04 2.35 -6.24
CA ALA A 122 -6.97 1.35 -5.16
C ALA A 122 -7.22 -0.08 -5.66
N VAL A 123 -8.28 -0.29 -6.45
CA VAL A 123 -8.63 -1.60 -7.00
C VAL A 123 -7.66 -2.02 -8.10
N GLU A 124 -7.14 -1.07 -8.89
CA GLU A 124 -6.11 -1.33 -9.90
C GLU A 124 -4.80 -1.82 -9.27
N LEU A 125 -4.36 -1.18 -8.19
CA LEU A 125 -3.18 -1.59 -7.42
C LEU A 125 -3.37 -2.97 -6.80
N LEU A 126 -4.49 -3.21 -6.13
CA LEU A 126 -4.75 -4.49 -5.46
C LEU A 126 -4.98 -5.64 -6.45
N SER A 127 -5.67 -5.39 -7.57
CA SER A 127 -5.76 -6.37 -8.67
C SER A 127 -4.39 -6.65 -9.28
N GLY A 128 -3.58 -5.60 -9.50
CA GLY A 128 -2.21 -5.74 -9.99
C GLY A 128 -1.33 -6.54 -9.03
N LEU A 129 -1.45 -6.29 -7.73
CA LEU A 129 -0.75 -6.99 -6.67
C LEU A 129 -1.13 -8.48 -6.65
N CYS A 130 -2.41 -8.80 -6.54
CA CYS A 130 -2.88 -10.19 -6.53
C CYS A 130 -2.38 -10.96 -7.78
N ARG A 131 -2.51 -10.35 -8.96
CA ARG A 131 -2.07 -10.96 -10.22
C ARG A 131 -0.55 -11.16 -10.29
N LEU A 132 0.23 -10.18 -9.84
CA LEU A 132 1.68 -10.31 -9.79
C LEU A 132 2.09 -11.42 -8.81
N SER A 133 1.47 -11.45 -7.64
CA SER A 133 1.72 -12.46 -6.61
C SER A 133 1.44 -13.87 -7.11
N LEU A 134 0.27 -14.11 -7.73
CA LEU A 134 -0.08 -15.39 -8.34
C LEU A 134 0.97 -15.86 -9.35
N LYS A 135 1.36 -14.97 -10.27
CA LYS A 135 2.36 -15.29 -11.31
C LYS A 135 3.75 -15.56 -10.75
N SER A 136 4.03 -15.07 -9.54
CA SER A 136 5.33 -15.18 -8.88
C SER A 136 5.37 -16.30 -7.83
N GLY A 137 4.29 -17.07 -7.66
CA GLY A 137 4.20 -18.12 -6.65
C GLY A 137 4.10 -17.60 -5.21
N ILE A 138 3.70 -16.34 -5.03
CA ILE A 138 3.45 -15.74 -3.71
C ILE A 138 2.02 -16.13 -3.30
N GLU A 139 1.89 -16.79 -2.16
CA GLU A 139 0.63 -17.33 -1.64
C GLU A 139 -0.09 -16.33 -0.75
N HIS A 140 0.66 -15.45 -0.08
CA HIS A 140 0.06 -14.45 0.81
C HIS A 140 0.76 -13.09 0.70
N ILE A 141 -0.06 -12.05 0.83
CA ILE A 141 0.43 -10.71 1.13
C ILE A 141 0.15 -10.41 2.60
N MET A 142 1.16 -9.94 3.31
CA MET A 142 1.03 -9.45 4.66
C MET A 142 1.03 -7.91 4.68
N GLY A 143 0.43 -7.30 5.68
CA GLY A 143 0.58 -5.86 5.88
C GLY A 143 -0.04 -5.36 7.17
N VAL A 144 0.48 -4.23 7.66
CA VAL A 144 -0.09 -3.47 8.78
C VAL A 144 -1.09 -2.45 8.23
N TYR A 145 -2.28 -2.40 8.82
CA TYR A 145 -3.34 -1.47 8.39
C TYR A 145 -4.17 -0.94 9.56
N ASP A 146 -4.68 0.28 9.40
CA ASP A 146 -5.59 0.89 10.37
C ASP A 146 -6.99 0.27 10.31
N ALA A 147 -7.67 0.19 11.46
CA ALA A 147 -9.03 -0.35 11.57
C ALA A 147 -10.05 0.24 10.55
N SER A 148 -9.88 1.50 10.17
CA SER A 148 -10.72 2.18 9.16
C SER A 148 -10.65 1.51 7.78
N MET A 149 -9.58 0.78 7.49
CA MET A 149 -9.38 0.07 6.22
C MET A 149 -10.20 -1.22 6.12
N VAL A 150 -10.69 -1.79 7.22
CA VAL A 150 -11.49 -3.03 7.20
C VAL A 150 -12.69 -2.90 6.27
N GLY A 151 -13.42 -1.79 6.37
CA GLY A 151 -14.57 -1.52 5.49
C GLY A 151 -14.18 -1.24 4.04
N VAL A 152 -12.97 -0.72 3.80
CA VAL A 152 -12.42 -0.52 2.45
C VAL A 152 -12.12 -1.87 1.81
N TYR A 153 -11.36 -2.72 2.47
CA TYR A 153 -11.00 -4.06 1.97
C TYR A 153 -12.23 -4.95 1.74
N ARG A 154 -13.21 -4.91 2.66
CA ARG A 154 -14.48 -5.61 2.48
C ARG A 154 -15.25 -5.13 1.25
N ARG A 155 -15.30 -3.80 1.03
CA ARG A 155 -15.95 -3.25 -0.17
C ARG A 155 -15.21 -3.66 -1.43
N ILE A 156 -13.88 -3.65 -1.43
CA ILE A 156 -13.05 -4.08 -2.55
C ILE A 156 -13.24 -5.58 -2.85
N GLY A 157 -13.59 -6.38 -1.85
CA GLY A 157 -13.82 -7.81 -2.00
C GLY A 157 -12.57 -8.65 -1.78
N TRP A 158 -11.51 -8.07 -1.21
CA TRP A 158 -10.30 -8.79 -0.82
C TRP A 158 -9.90 -8.35 0.59
N SER A 159 -10.33 -9.13 1.58
CA SER A 159 -10.14 -8.83 3.00
C SER A 159 -9.04 -9.70 3.60
N PRO A 160 -8.23 -9.17 4.52
CA PRO A 160 -7.23 -9.97 5.22
C PRO A 160 -7.89 -10.87 6.26
N ALA A 161 -7.27 -12.03 6.52
CA ALA A 161 -7.38 -12.71 7.79
C ALA A 161 -6.57 -11.92 8.84
N PRO A 162 -7.18 -11.44 9.94
CA PRO A 162 -6.44 -10.73 10.97
C PRO A 162 -5.53 -11.69 11.74
N LEU A 163 -4.27 -11.31 11.93
CA LEU A 163 -3.26 -12.07 12.69
C LEU A 163 -3.03 -11.49 14.08
N ALA A 164 -2.98 -10.17 14.18
CA ALA A 164 -2.70 -9.46 15.42
C ALA A 164 -3.38 -8.10 15.44
N ARG A 165 -3.57 -7.54 16.63
CA ARG A 165 -4.03 -6.17 16.84
C ARG A 165 -3.02 -5.44 17.72
N SER A 166 -2.73 -4.19 17.38
CA SER A 166 -1.79 -3.41 18.17
C SER A 166 -2.27 -3.23 19.61
N ARG A 167 -1.31 -3.02 20.51
CA ARG A 167 -1.59 -2.63 21.89
C ARG A 167 -2.45 -1.36 21.93
N PRO A 168 -3.37 -1.24 22.91
CA PRO A 168 -4.30 -0.12 22.97
C PRO A 168 -3.62 1.26 23.00
N GLU A 169 -2.45 1.38 23.62
CA GLU A 169 -1.68 2.63 23.71
C GLU A 169 -1.06 3.09 22.39
N ILE A 170 -0.84 2.17 21.45
CA ILE A 170 -0.33 2.49 20.11
C ILE A 170 -1.46 3.00 19.21
N GLY A 171 -2.66 2.41 19.35
CA GLY A 171 -3.83 2.77 18.56
C GLY A 171 -4.59 1.55 18.04
N ASN A 172 -5.17 1.68 16.85
CA ASN A 172 -6.05 0.68 16.25
C ASN A 172 -5.48 0.13 14.94
N LEU A 173 -4.28 -0.46 15.02
CA LEU A 173 -3.63 -1.12 13.90
C LEU A 173 -3.86 -2.63 13.97
N TYR A 174 -3.87 -3.26 12.80
CA TYR A 174 -3.96 -4.70 12.62
C TYR A 174 -2.84 -5.20 11.72
N VAL A 175 -2.38 -6.41 11.99
CA VAL A 175 -1.62 -7.19 11.00
C VAL A 175 -2.60 -8.11 10.29
N GLY A 176 -2.57 -8.10 8.96
CA GLY A 176 -3.45 -8.92 8.13
C GLY A 176 -2.68 -9.77 7.15
N LEU A 177 -3.27 -10.92 6.82
CA LEU A 177 -2.80 -11.81 5.77
C LEU A 177 -3.87 -11.93 4.69
N TRP A 178 -3.55 -11.48 3.49
CA TRP A 178 -4.38 -11.61 2.30
C TRP A 178 -3.97 -12.87 1.54
N GLU A 179 -4.91 -13.81 1.41
CA GLU A 179 -4.74 -14.97 0.54
C GLU A 179 -4.68 -14.53 -0.93
N VAL A 180 -3.73 -15.09 -1.66
CA VAL A 180 -3.57 -14.89 -3.09
C VAL A 180 -4.10 -16.13 -3.80
N SER A 181 -5.22 -15.98 -4.52
CA SER A 181 -5.88 -17.08 -5.23
C SER A 181 -6.42 -16.63 -6.60
N GLU A 182 -6.57 -17.58 -7.53
CA GLU A 182 -7.17 -17.29 -8.85
C GLU A 182 -8.58 -16.70 -8.72
N GLU A 183 -9.36 -17.19 -7.75
CA GLU A 183 -10.69 -16.65 -7.44
C GLU A 183 -10.62 -15.17 -7.06
N THR A 184 -9.65 -14.80 -6.21
CA THR A 184 -9.44 -13.41 -5.81
C THR A 184 -9.04 -12.52 -7.00
N ASP A 185 -8.10 -12.96 -7.85
CA ASP A 185 -7.72 -12.17 -9.03
C ASP A 185 -8.91 -11.95 -9.98
N GLN A 186 -9.68 -13.02 -10.26
CA GLN A 186 -10.88 -12.92 -11.08
C GLN A 186 -11.91 -11.97 -10.47
N HIS A 187 -12.12 -12.02 -9.15
CA HIS A 187 -13.03 -11.13 -8.46
C HIS A 187 -12.60 -9.66 -8.59
N LEU A 188 -11.33 -9.36 -8.30
CA LEU A 188 -10.78 -8.00 -8.40
C LEU A 188 -10.82 -7.48 -9.84
N GLU A 189 -10.55 -8.33 -10.83
CA GLU A 189 -10.65 -7.96 -12.24
C GLU A 189 -12.10 -7.63 -12.65
N GLN A 190 -13.06 -8.46 -12.24
CA GLN A 190 -14.48 -8.20 -12.50
C GLN A 190 -14.94 -6.91 -11.84
N ARG A 191 -14.52 -6.66 -10.60
CA ARG A 191 -14.81 -5.42 -9.89
C ARG A 191 -14.25 -4.21 -10.62
N LEU A 192 -13.00 -4.27 -11.05
CA LEU A 192 -12.37 -3.20 -11.81
C LEU A 192 -13.11 -2.93 -13.13
N LYS A 193 -13.52 -3.99 -13.84
CA LYS A 193 -14.34 -3.86 -15.06
C LYS A 193 -15.70 -3.22 -14.78
N ALA A 194 -16.34 -3.55 -13.65
CA ALA A 194 -17.60 -2.93 -13.25
C ALA A 194 -17.42 -1.44 -12.95
N MET A 195 -16.39 -1.07 -12.18
CA MET A 195 -16.12 0.33 -11.83
C MET A 195 -15.81 1.20 -13.06
N ARG A 196 -15.11 0.65 -14.07
CA ARG A 196 -14.83 1.36 -15.32
C ARG A 196 -16.06 1.53 -16.22
N LYS A 197 -17.07 0.66 -16.09
CA LYS A 197 -18.34 0.78 -16.83
C LYS A 197 -19.30 1.77 -16.18
N ASP A 198 -19.14 2.00 -14.88
CA ASP A 198 -20.03 2.82 -14.09
C ASP A 198 -19.35 4.16 -13.77
N ASP A 199 -19.63 5.17 -14.61
CA ASP A 199 -19.12 6.56 -14.53
C ASP A 199 -19.52 7.30 -13.22
N ARG A 200 -20.14 6.57 -12.27
CA ARG A 200 -20.68 7.03 -10.98
C ARG A 200 -20.26 6.18 -9.79
N SER A 201 -19.23 5.33 -9.93
CA SER A 201 -18.75 4.53 -8.81
C SER A 201 -18.39 5.43 -7.62
N PRO A 202 -18.84 5.14 -6.38
CA PRO A 202 -18.49 5.99 -5.25
C PRO A 202 -16.98 5.93 -5.01
N SER A 203 -16.35 7.10 -4.93
CA SER A 203 -14.93 7.22 -4.57
C SER A 203 -14.64 6.43 -3.30
N LEU A 204 -13.62 5.56 -3.34
CA LEU A 204 -13.05 4.94 -2.14
C LEU A 204 -12.31 6.03 -1.38
N GLN A 205 -13.03 6.78 -0.55
CA GLN A 205 -12.43 7.71 0.39
C GLN A 205 -11.78 6.88 1.50
N PHE A 206 -10.45 6.96 1.56
CA PHE A 206 -9.70 6.55 2.73
C PHE A 206 -10.05 7.53 3.84
N ALA A 207 -10.68 7.04 4.91
CA ALA A 207 -10.98 7.88 6.05
C ALA A 207 -9.65 8.38 6.63
N SER A 208 -9.56 9.68 6.91
CA SER A 208 -8.54 10.19 7.82
C SER A 208 -8.77 9.53 9.18
N SER A 209 -7.85 8.69 9.62
CA SER A 209 -7.80 8.29 11.03
C SER A 209 -7.74 9.56 11.88
N SER A 210 -8.49 9.59 12.97
CA SER A 210 -8.23 10.59 14.01
C SER A 210 -6.79 10.40 14.49
N PRO A 211 -6.01 11.46 14.73
CA PRO A 211 -4.63 11.33 15.13
C PRO A 211 -4.59 10.73 16.54
N GLY A 212 -4.46 9.41 16.64
CA GLY A 212 -3.60 8.85 17.66
C GLY A 212 -2.20 9.15 17.17
N ASN A 213 -1.44 9.99 17.88
CA ASN A 213 -0.03 10.21 17.60
C ASN A 213 0.69 8.86 17.69
N VAL A 214 0.77 8.13 16.58
CA VAL A 214 1.69 7.01 16.45
C VAL A 214 3.06 7.65 16.28
N GLN A 215 3.73 7.89 17.42
CA GLN A 215 5.10 8.36 17.45
C GLN A 215 6.01 7.20 17.05
N PHE A 216 6.69 7.34 15.92
CA PHE A 216 7.77 6.44 15.52
C PHE A 216 9.06 7.02 16.10
N SER A 217 9.61 6.39 17.12
CA SER A 217 10.92 6.78 17.65
C SER A 217 12.00 6.17 16.74
N PHE A 218 12.52 6.96 15.79
CA PHE A 218 13.70 6.63 14.99
C PHE A 218 14.99 6.90 15.78
#